data_AF-A0A2A3XVX4-F1
#
_entry.id   AF-A0A2A3XVX4-F1
#
_cell.length_a   1.000
_cell.length_b   1.000
_cell.length_c   1.000
_cell.angle_alpha   90.00
_cell.angle_beta   90.00
_cell.angle_gamma   90.00
#
_symmetry.space_group_name_H-M   'P 1'
#
loop_
_entity.id
_entity.type
_entity.pdbx_description
1 polymer ?
#
loop_
_entity_poly.entity_id
_entity_poly.type
_entity_poly.pdbx_seq_one_letter_code
_entity_poly.pdbx_strand_id
1 'polypeptide(L)'
;MDDNEFSFINLEFIFAGSKPEAAADVHAVLAEHRLVGFIDGARSREHATEVLAELATLNDARDPVLCQLGPEDVLIQGPRLTELAHNLKAASGARYVLINGEELDGPAPGEEQLGQYAPDAQLFQGATLKVSDLTLSPSVEGKTFTVFRNLAGLTVLPSNPLEEPNVSRSSRPYLTLTRSGSVLTASIHSKGPLRPQLFPDHVSYQIDLERMRILQASTGSDAQLLLSAMDEWNDGVYTDDYEIADQLLAAGPAREEAKSILRAPRSANNLKRFLTLHGYDPRSIDFVSGAPVPEDAREIHVHGVLDSIRVTFEEFEREATGLMGLLSRTGWSPRALIFSSVAVLAAGAIANRAMKTSPRLSRVPQPLRRGLMFFWYSDGVYYLARGVKEALEPVLQQAKSS
;
A
#
# COMPACT_ATOMS: atom_id res chain seq x y z
N MET A 1 20.06 -27.20 23.19
CA MET A 1 18.75 -26.77 22.66
C MET A 1 17.79 -27.57 23.49
N ASP A 2 17.29 -26.93 24.54
CA ASP A 2 16.73 -27.56 25.74
C ASP A 2 15.20 -27.63 25.67
N ASP A 3 14.65 -28.65 26.34
CA ASP A 3 13.29 -29.22 26.30
C ASP A 3 12.09 -28.32 26.71
N ASN A 4 12.14 -26.99 26.51
CA ASN A 4 10.97 -26.11 26.75
C ASN A 4 10.64 -25.29 25.49
N GLU A 5 10.33 -25.98 24.39
CA GLU A 5 9.84 -25.33 23.18
C GLU A 5 8.34 -25.03 23.36
N PHE A 6 8.03 -23.81 23.80
CA PHE A 6 6.67 -23.32 23.86
C PHE A 6 6.11 -23.25 22.43
N SER A 7 4.90 -23.76 22.25
CA SER A 7 4.17 -23.73 20.98
C SER A 7 2.97 -22.79 21.12
N PHE A 8 2.34 -22.43 20.00
CA PHE A 8 1.14 -21.61 19.95
C PHE A 8 0.27 -22.08 18.79
N ILE A 9 -1.00 -21.71 18.85
CA ILE A 9 -1.99 -22.05 17.83
C ILE A 9 -2.78 -20.82 17.43
N ASN A 10 -3.09 -20.74 16.13
CA ASN A 10 -3.84 -19.65 15.55
C ASN A 10 -5.31 -20.04 15.46
N LEU A 11 -6.16 -19.19 16.03
CA LEU A 11 -7.60 -19.26 15.93
C LEU A 11 -8.14 -18.08 15.12
N GLU A 12 -8.90 -18.36 14.07
CA GLU A 12 -9.55 -17.34 13.27
C GLU A 12 -11.05 -17.34 13.58
N PHE A 13 -11.53 -16.28 14.21
CA PHE A 13 -12.94 -16.07 14.49
C PHE A 13 -13.56 -15.27 13.36
N ILE A 14 -14.53 -15.87 12.65
CA ILE A 14 -15.15 -15.24 11.49
C ILE A 14 -16.62 -14.96 11.78
N PHE A 15 -16.98 -13.70 11.61
CA PHE A 15 -18.32 -13.15 11.78
C PHE A 15 -18.93 -12.83 10.42
N ALA A 16 -20.25 -13.03 10.30
CA ALA A 16 -20.95 -12.65 9.07
C ALA A 16 -21.17 -11.12 9.03
N GLY A 17 -20.78 -10.49 7.92
CA GLY A 17 -20.89 -9.05 7.72
C GLY A 17 -19.89 -8.22 8.53
N SER A 18 -20.12 -6.91 8.58
CA SER A 18 -19.30 -5.96 9.32
C SER A 18 -19.63 -5.98 10.81
N LYS A 19 -18.63 -6.25 11.65
CA LYS A 19 -18.75 -6.31 13.11
C LYS A 19 -17.49 -5.73 13.78
N PRO A 20 -17.33 -4.39 13.83
CA PRO A 20 -16.11 -3.75 14.33
C PRO A 20 -15.81 -4.07 15.81
N GLU A 21 -16.82 -4.38 16.61
CA GLU A 21 -16.69 -4.77 18.02
C GLU A 21 -16.26 -6.23 18.25
N ALA A 22 -16.12 -7.04 17.18
CA ALA A 22 -15.84 -8.47 17.27
C ALA A 22 -14.57 -8.80 18.08
N ALA A 23 -13.52 -7.98 17.97
CA ALA A 23 -12.29 -8.20 18.73
C ALA A 23 -12.51 -8.09 20.25
N ALA A 24 -13.36 -7.17 20.71
CA ALA A 24 -13.69 -7.03 22.11
C ALA A 24 -14.50 -8.23 22.64
N ASP A 25 -15.45 -8.73 21.84
CA ASP A 25 -16.25 -9.91 22.19
C ASP A 25 -15.36 -11.16 22.31
N VAL A 26 -14.49 -11.39 21.33
CA VAL A 26 -13.55 -12.53 21.33
C VAL A 26 -12.56 -12.39 22.50
N HIS A 27 -12.01 -11.20 22.73
CA HIS A 27 -11.11 -10.94 23.86
C HIS A 27 -11.77 -11.30 25.19
N ALA A 28 -13.01 -10.86 25.43
CA ALA A 28 -13.73 -11.13 26.66
C ALA A 28 -13.92 -12.64 26.89
N VAL A 29 -14.28 -13.39 25.85
CA VAL A 29 -14.47 -14.85 25.93
C VAL A 29 -13.15 -15.57 26.23
N LEU A 30 -12.07 -15.21 25.54
CA LEU A 30 -10.75 -15.81 25.77
C LEU A 30 -10.22 -15.48 27.18
N ALA A 31 -10.47 -14.26 27.66
CA ALA A 31 -10.09 -13.81 28.99
C ALA A 31 -10.90 -14.49 30.10
N GLU A 32 -12.19 -14.79 29.88
CA GLU A 32 -13.02 -15.57 30.81
C GLU A 32 -12.44 -16.97 31.03
N HIS A 33 -11.92 -17.58 29.95
CA HIS A 33 -11.21 -18.85 30.01
C HIS A 33 -9.76 -18.72 30.50
N ARG A 34 -9.34 -17.52 30.89
CA ARG A 34 -8.00 -17.19 31.41
C ARG A 34 -6.87 -17.67 30.51
N LEU A 35 -7.07 -17.65 29.20
CA LEU A 35 -6.09 -18.13 28.23
C LEU A 35 -4.93 -17.15 28.10
N VAL A 36 -3.74 -17.69 27.83
CA VAL A 36 -2.52 -16.91 27.62
C VAL A 36 -2.30 -16.76 26.11
N GLY A 37 -2.18 -15.52 25.65
CA GLY A 37 -1.97 -15.25 24.24
C GLY A 37 -2.31 -13.81 23.84
N PHE A 38 -2.44 -13.63 22.54
CA PHE A 38 -2.74 -12.35 21.90
C PHE A 38 -4.01 -12.45 21.06
N ILE A 39 -4.63 -11.31 20.84
CA ILE A 39 -5.72 -11.14 19.91
C ILE A 39 -5.44 -9.91 19.04
N ASP A 40 -5.67 -10.05 17.76
CA ASP A 40 -5.61 -8.98 16.78
C ASP A 40 -6.90 -8.13 16.81
N GLY A 41 -6.84 -6.96 16.19
CA GLY A 41 -8.03 -6.16 15.95
C GLY A 41 -8.93 -6.79 14.88
N ALA A 42 -10.13 -6.24 14.74
CA ALA A 42 -11.10 -6.71 13.76
C ALA A 42 -10.66 -6.33 12.34
N ARG A 43 -10.52 -7.34 11.47
CA ARG A 43 -10.19 -7.17 10.05
C ARG A 43 -11.46 -7.29 9.21
N SER A 44 -11.72 -6.29 8.37
CA SER A 44 -12.87 -6.32 7.47
C SER A 44 -12.55 -7.14 6.21
N ARG A 45 -13.53 -7.93 5.79
CA ARG A 45 -13.61 -8.58 4.48
C ARG A 45 -14.88 -8.09 3.77
N GLU A 46 -15.03 -8.42 2.50
CA GLU A 46 -16.20 -7.98 1.72
C GLU A 46 -17.54 -8.43 2.33
N HIS A 47 -17.57 -9.65 2.90
CA HIS A 47 -18.80 -10.25 3.41
C HIS A 47 -18.69 -10.73 4.86
N ALA A 48 -17.55 -10.48 5.51
CA ALA A 48 -17.24 -10.99 6.84
C ALA A 48 -16.34 -10.04 7.62
N THR A 49 -16.25 -10.29 8.92
CA THR A 49 -15.22 -9.70 9.80
C THR A 49 -14.44 -10.84 10.41
N GLU A 50 -13.12 -10.71 10.45
CA GLU A 50 -12.22 -11.74 10.95
C GLU A 50 -11.40 -11.19 12.12
N VAL A 51 -11.23 -12.01 13.16
CA VAL A 51 -10.40 -11.70 14.33
C VAL A 51 -9.46 -12.88 14.54
N LEU A 52 -8.16 -12.64 14.47
CA LEU A 52 -7.14 -13.64 14.76
C LEU A 52 -6.82 -13.63 16.26
N ALA A 53 -6.71 -14.80 16.85
CA ALA A 53 -6.16 -14.98 18.19
C ALA A 53 -5.05 -16.03 18.17
N GLU A 54 -3.98 -15.75 18.89
CA GLU A 54 -2.81 -16.60 18.99
C GLU A 54 -2.71 -17.06 20.44
N LEU A 55 -2.90 -18.35 20.68
CA LEU A 55 -2.96 -18.92 22.02
C LEU A 55 -1.73 -19.77 22.30
N ALA A 56 -1.14 -19.60 23.47
CA ALA A 56 -0.06 -20.46 23.92
C ALA A 56 -0.55 -21.89 24.16
N THR A 57 0.28 -22.85 23.75
CA THR A 57 0.04 -24.28 23.94
C THR A 57 1.21 -24.93 24.68
N LEU A 58 0.91 -26.01 25.40
CA LEU A 58 1.94 -26.84 26.06
C LEU A 58 2.57 -27.87 25.11
N ASN A 59 1.97 -28.08 23.95
CA ASN A 59 2.42 -29.07 22.97
C ASN A 59 1.97 -28.70 21.55
N ASP A 60 2.73 -29.17 20.57
CA ASP A 60 2.42 -29.04 19.14
C ASP A 60 1.66 -30.28 18.63
N ALA A 61 0.55 -30.60 19.30
CA ALA A 61 -0.32 -31.70 18.91
C ALA A 61 -1.48 -31.21 18.03
N ARG A 62 -2.08 -32.12 17.25
CA ARG A 62 -3.28 -31.83 16.44
C ARG A 62 -4.44 -31.26 17.27
N ASP A 63 -4.55 -31.69 18.51
CA ASP A 63 -5.47 -31.15 19.52
C ASP A 63 -4.60 -30.71 20.72
N PRO A 64 -4.07 -29.49 20.68
CA PRO A 64 -3.11 -29.04 21.67
C PRO A 64 -3.80 -28.68 22.98
N VAL A 65 -3.02 -28.75 24.06
CA VAL A 65 -3.46 -28.33 25.38
C VAL A 65 -3.11 -26.86 25.56
N LEU A 66 -4.12 -26.04 25.85
CA LEU A 66 -3.96 -24.60 25.98
C LEU A 66 -3.32 -24.22 27.32
N CYS A 67 -2.51 -23.16 27.31
CA CYS A 67 -1.97 -22.56 28.53
C CYS A 67 -3.01 -21.63 29.18
N GLN A 68 -3.21 -21.78 30.49
CA GLN A 68 -4.04 -20.90 31.29
C GLN A 68 -3.21 -20.18 32.35
N LEU A 69 -3.64 -18.97 32.69
CA LEU A 69 -3.07 -18.21 33.79
C LEU A 69 -3.77 -18.61 35.09
N GLY A 70 -3.08 -19.32 35.98
CA GLY A 70 -3.56 -19.69 37.30
C GLY A 70 -3.49 -18.55 38.33
N PRO A 71 -3.79 -18.83 39.61
CA PRO A 71 -3.51 -17.92 40.71
C PRO A 71 -2.03 -17.52 40.75
N GLU A 72 -1.74 -16.29 41.17
CA GLU A 72 -0.36 -15.76 41.27
C GLU A 72 0.42 -15.77 39.95
N ASP A 73 -0.28 -15.72 38.82
CA ASP A 73 0.27 -15.71 37.45
C ASP A 73 1.13 -16.93 37.09
N VAL A 74 0.88 -18.05 37.76
CA VAL A 74 1.49 -19.35 37.43
C VAL A 74 0.83 -19.94 36.19
N LEU A 75 1.64 -20.40 35.23
CA LEU A 75 1.14 -21.13 34.07
C LEU A 75 0.62 -22.50 34.50
N ILE A 76 -0.63 -22.79 34.15
CA ILE A 76 -1.26 -24.09 34.42
C ILE A 76 -1.79 -24.70 33.13
N GLN A 77 -1.96 -26.02 33.17
CA GLN A 77 -2.56 -26.78 32.10
C GLN A 77 -4.06 -26.45 31.99
N GLY A 78 -4.45 -25.89 30.84
CA GLY A 78 -5.83 -25.60 30.49
C GLY A 78 -6.55 -26.74 29.78
N PRO A 79 -7.73 -26.47 29.20
CA PRO A 79 -8.49 -27.44 28.42
C PRO A 79 -7.78 -27.76 27.10
N ARG A 80 -8.20 -28.87 26.48
CA ARG A 80 -7.85 -29.15 25.09
C ARG A 80 -8.59 -28.17 24.17
N LEU A 81 -7.95 -27.81 23.05
CA LEU A 81 -8.51 -26.83 22.13
C LEU A 81 -9.87 -27.27 21.58
N THR A 82 -10.00 -28.53 21.16
CA THR A 82 -11.27 -29.06 20.60
C THR A 82 -12.42 -29.04 21.61
N GLU A 83 -12.14 -29.31 22.88
CA GLU A 83 -13.14 -29.25 23.96
C GLU A 83 -13.67 -27.83 24.17
N LEU A 84 -12.82 -26.83 23.93
CA LEU A 84 -13.15 -25.43 24.18
C LEU A 84 -13.74 -24.73 22.94
N ALA A 85 -13.32 -25.11 21.74
CA ALA A 85 -13.59 -24.36 20.53
C ALA A 85 -15.09 -24.23 20.18
N HIS A 86 -15.92 -25.25 20.42
CA HIS A 86 -17.38 -25.09 20.27
C HIS A 86 -17.96 -24.05 21.24
N ASN A 87 -17.42 -24.00 22.47
CA ASN A 87 -17.82 -22.99 23.45
C ASN A 87 -17.32 -21.60 23.05
N LEU A 88 -16.09 -21.48 22.55
CA LEU A 88 -15.56 -20.20 22.06
C LEU A 88 -16.40 -19.66 20.90
N LYS A 89 -16.76 -20.53 19.95
CA LYS A 89 -17.64 -20.19 18.82
C LYS A 89 -19.01 -19.71 19.29
N ALA A 90 -19.64 -20.47 20.18
CA ALA A 90 -20.96 -20.12 20.72
C ALA A 90 -20.94 -18.83 21.55
N ALA A 91 -19.93 -18.65 22.42
CA ALA A 91 -19.83 -17.52 23.33
C ALA A 91 -19.42 -16.23 22.63
N SER A 92 -18.51 -16.29 21.66
CA SER A 92 -18.12 -15.11 20.86
C SER A 92 -19.21 -14.68 19.87
N GLY A 93 -20.13 -15.60 19.51
CA GLY A 93 -21.09 -15.39 18.44
C GLY A 93 -20.47 -15.44 17.04
N ALA A 94 -19.25 -15.96 16.91
CA ALA A 94 -18.61 -16.20 15.63
C ALA A 94 -19.39 -17.26 14.85
N ARG A 95 -19.49 -17.08 13.53
CA ARG A 95 -20.12 -18.06 12.65
C ARG A 95 -19.20 -19.25 12.39
N TYR A 96 -17.90 -18.99 12.35
CA TYR A 96 -16.83 -19.97 12.12
C TYR A 96 -15.71 -19.71 13.11
N VAL A 97 -15.03 -20.77 13.54
CA VAL A 97 -13.78 -20.71 14.30
C VAL A 97 -12.83 -21.70 13.65
N LEU A 98 -11.83 -21.17 12.95
CA LEU A 98 -10.84 -21.97 12.26
C LEU A 98 -9.64 -22.18 13.17
N ILE A 99 -9.14 -23.40 13.21
CA ILE A 99 -7.93 -23.79 13.91
C ILE A 99 -6.87 -24.03 12.84
N ASN A 100 -5.89 -23.14 12.74
CA ASN A 100 -4.90 -23.17 11.66
C ASN A 100 -5.54 -23.31 10.26
N GLY A 101 -6.66 -22.61 10.02
CA GLY A 101 -7.42 -22.64 8.77
C GLY A 101 -8.42 -23.80 8.62
N GLU A 102 -8.48 -24.75 9.54
CA GLU A 102 -9.46 -25.85 9.52
C GLU A 102 -10.66 -25.60 10.44
N GLU A 103 -11.88 -25.78 9.94
CA GLU A 103 -13.11 -25.68 10.75
C GLU A 103 -13.39 -27.02 11.45
N LEU A 104 -13.80 -26.98 12.72
CA LEU A 104 -14.15 -28.17 13.50
C LEU A 104 -15.47 -28.83 13.08
N ASP A 105 -16.49 -28.02 12.81
CA ASP A 105 -17.89 -28.45 12.64
C ASP A 105 -18.25 -28.77 11.17
N GLY A 106 -17.33 -28.61 10.23
CA GLY A 106 -17.65 -28.72 8.81
C GLY A 106 -16.56 -28.18 7.90
N PRO A 107 -16.90 -27.86 6.64
CA PRO A 107 -15.92 -27.26 5.73
C PRO A 107 -15.63 -25.82 6.15
N ALA A 108 -14.35 -25.43 6.07
CA ALA A 108 -13.95 -24.05 6.20
C ALA A 108 -14.66 -23.18 5.13
N PRO A 109 -15.07 -21.95 5.47
CA PRO A 109 -15.69 -21.05 4.51
C PRO A 109 -14.68 -20.67 3.41
N GLY A 110 -15.10 -20.80 2.15
CA GLY A 110 -14.27 -20.41 1.00
C GLY A 110 -14.24 -18.90 0.77
N GLU A 111 -13.30 -18.43 -0.05
CA GLU A 111 -13.19 -17.00 -0.40
C GLU A 111 -14.46 -16.41 -1.02
N GLU A 112 -15.22 -17.19 -1.79
CA GLU A 112 -16.51 -16.75 -2.35
C GLU A 112 -17.54 -16.39 -1.26
N GLN A 113 -17.44 -17.01 -0.07
CA GLN A 113 -18.37 -16.76 1.04
C GLN A 113 -17.91 -15.59 1.92
N LEU A 114 -16.61 -15.44 2.11
CA LEU A 114 -16.03 -14.42 3.00
C LEU A 114 -15.71 -13.11 2.27
N GLY A 115 -15.46 -13.19 0.97
CA GLY A 115 -14.90 -12.14 0.16
C GLY A 115 -13.40 -11.95 0.36
N GLN A 116 -12.83 -11.03 -0.43
CA GLN A 116 -11.42 -10.69 -0.36
C GLN A 116 -11.13 -9.70 0.78
N TYR A 117 -9.86 -9.68 1.19
CA TYR A 117 -9.31 -8.61 2.00
C TYR A 117 -9.10 -7.37 1.12
N ALA A 118 -9.98 -6.38 1.26
CA ALA A 118 -9.78 -5.09 0.64
C ALA A 118 -9.20 -4.12 1.69
N PRO A 119 -8.12 -3.40 1.39
CA PRO A 119 -7.72 -2.29 2.24
C PRO A 119 -8.80 -1.22 2.26
N ASP A 120 -8.98 -0.56 3.39
CA ASP A 120 -9.87 0.60 3.54
C ASP A 120 -9.17 1.88 3.07
N ALA A 121 -7.85 1.93 3.21
CA ALA A 121 -7.03 3.04 2.79
C ALA A 121 -5.69 2.55 2.23
N GLN A 122 -5.15 3.32 1.28
CA GLN A 122 -3.87 3.05 0.65
C GLN A 122 -3.12 4.35 0.40
N LEU A 123 -1.80 4.29 0.42
CA LEU A 123 -0.91 5.40 0.14
C LEU A 123 0.32 4.90 -0.60
N PHE A 124 0.74 5.64 -1.63
CA PHE A 124 1.98 5.42 -2.34
C PHE A 124 2.94 6.57 -2.11
N GLN A 125 4.22 6.28 -1.89
CA GLN A 125 5.23 7.31 -1.71
C GLN A 125 6.56 6.94 -2.36
N GLY A 126 7.21 7.89 -3.02
CA GLY A 126 8.56 7.67 -3.53
C GLY A 126 9.21 8.91 -4.11
N ALA A 127 10.54 8.98 -3.99
CA ALA A 127 11.35 10.07 -4.53
C ALA A 127 11.24 10.20 -6.06
N THR A 128 11.20 9.06 -6.75
CA THR A 128 11.08 8.99 -8.22
C THR A 128 9.70 8.55 -8.70
N LEU A 129 8.75 8.36 -7.77
CA LEU A 129 7.38 7.99 -8.09
C LEU A 129 6.69 9.11 -8.90
N LYS A 130 5.97 8.71 -9.93
CA LYS A 130 5.21 9.61 -10.78
C LYS A 130 3.72 9.35 -10.64
N VAL A 131 2.91 10.40 -10.73
CA VAL A 131 1.45 10.27 -10.78
C VAL A 131 1.04 9.41 -11.98
N SER A 132 1.74 9.52 -13.11
CA SER A 132 1.49 8.71 -14.30
C SER A 132 1.58 7.20 -14.04
N ASP A 133 2.46 6.76 -13.14
CA ASP A 133 2.62 5.33 -12.80
C ASP A 133 1.34 4.75 -12.15
N LEU A 134 0.53 5.60 -11.52
CA LEU A 134 -0.69 5.21 -10.80
C LEU A 134 -1.97 5.50 -11.60
N THR A 135 -1.91 6.45 -12.53
CA THR A 135 -3.09 6.92 -13.30
C THR A 135 -3.20 6.31 -14.69
N LEU A 136 -2.13 5.73 -15.23
CA LEU A 136 -2.12 5.02 -16.52
C LEU A 136 -2.52 3.54 -16.37
N SER A 137 -3.68 3.28 -15.77
CA SER A 137 -4.30 1.95 -15.75
C SER A 137 -5.77 2.01 -16.19
N PRO A 138 -6.26 1.07 -17.02
CA PRO A 138 -7.68 1.01 -17.35
C PRO A 138 -8.58 0.77 -16.13
N SER A 139 -8.04 0.22 -15.02
CA SER A 139 -8.79 -0.05 -13.78
C SER A 139 -9.00 1.18 -12.87
N VAL A 140 -8.53 2.37 -13.28
CA VAL A 140 -8.61 3.60 -12.45
C VAL A 140 -9.57 4.67 -12.96
N GLU A 141 -10.36 4.36 -14.00
CA GLU A 141 -11.38 5.28 -14.50
C GLU A 141 -12.41 5.61 -13.40
N GLY A 142 -12.68 6.91 -13.21
CA GLY A 142 -13.59 7.40 -12.17
C GLY A 142 -12.98 7.50 -10.77
N LYS A 143 -11.69 7.14 -10.59
CA LYS A 143 -11.00 7.31 -9.30
C LYS A 143 -10.43 8.72 -9.15
N THR A 144 -10.40 9.19 -7.90
CA THR A 144 -9.78 10.46 -7.52
C THR A 144 -8.51 10.19 -6.72
N PHE A 145 -7.49 11.01 -6.92
CA PHE A 145 -6.20 10.90 -6.25
C PHE A 145 -5.87 12.21 -5.57
N THR A 146 -5.60 12.18 -4.27
CA THR A 146 -4.99 13.29 -3.55
C THR A 146 -3.49 13.15 -3.63
N VAL A 147 -2.79 14.17 -4.16
CA VAL A 147 -1.33 14.13 -4.34
C VAL A 147 -0.66 15.36 -3.80
N PHE A 148 0.50 15.18 -3.17
CA PHE A 148 1.36 16.26 -2.68
C PHE A 148 2.82 15.83 -2.72
N ARG A 149 3.74 16.79 -2.62
CA ARG A 149 5.18 16.52 -2.57
C ARG A 149 5.75 16.95 -1.22
N ASN A 150 6.61 16.12 -0.66
CA ASN A 150 7.40 16.41 0.53
C ASN A 150 8.88 16.10 0.27
N LEU A 151 9.72 16.18 1.30
CA LEU A 151 11.15 15.85 1.19
C LEU A 151 11.41 14.38 0.80
N ALA A 152 10.47 13.48 1.09
CA ALA A 152 10.53 12.06 0.70
C ALA A 152 10.09 11.81 -0.76
N GLY A 153 9.55 12.82 -1.44
CA GLY A 153 9.13 12.74 -2.83
C GLY A 153 7.64 12.95 -3.03
N LEU A 154 7.07 12.25 -4.02
CA LEU A 154 5.64 12.29 -4.30
C LEU A 154 4.91 11.37 -3.31
N THR A 155 3.82 11.86 -2.72
CA THR A 155 2.86 11.08 -1.95
C THR A 155 1.51 11.09 -2.66
N VAL A 156 0.88 9.93 -2.79
CA VAL A 156 -0.39 9.74 -3.50
C VAL A 156 -1.35 8.92 -2.64
N LEU A 157 -2.53 9.48 -2.38
CA LEU A 157 -3.63 8.82 -1.68
C LEU A 157 -4.81 8.67 -2.66
N PRO A 158 -5.07 7.47 -3.19
CA PRO A 158 -6.28 7.22 -3.97
C PRO A 158 -7.52 7.25 -3.06
N SER A 159 -8.63 7.76 -3.57
CA SER A 159 -9.92 7.84 -2.85
C SER A 159 -10.52 6.46 -2.56
N ASN A 160 -10.16 5.47 -3.38
CA ASN A 160 -10.42 4.05 -3.16
C ASN A 160 -9.12 3.29 -3.47
N PRO A 161 -8.74 2.29 -2.68
CA PRO A 161 -7.54 1.51 -2.95
C PRO A 161 -7.48 0.95 -4.38
N LEU A 162 -6.25 0.77 -4.84
CA LEU A 162 -5.93 0.25 -6.16
C LEU A 162 -5.50 -1.20 -6.03
N GLU A 163 -6.09 -2.03 -6.88
CA GLU A 163 -5.54 -3.34 -7.22
C GLU A 163 -4.37 -3.12 -8.19
N GLU A 164 -3.18 -3.55 -7.77
CA GLU A 164 -1.97 -3.69 -8.59
C GLU A 164 -1.60 -2.48 -9.48
N PRO A 165 -1.02 -1.41 -8.91
CA PRO A 165 -0.58 -0.28 -9.72
C PRO A 165 0.59 -0.64 -10.64
N ASN A 166 0.55 -0.15 -11.88
CA ASN A 166 1.61 -0.35 -12.88
C ASN A 166 2.81 0.59 -12.65
N VAL A 167 3.51 0.40 -11.52
CA VAL A 167 4.67 1.24 -11.19
C VAL A 167 5.91 0.82 -11.97
N SER A 168 6.38 1.75 -12.82
CA SER A 168 7.57 1.56 -13.64
C SER A 168 8.83 1.32 -12.80
N ARG A 169 9.80 0.58 -13.34
CA ARG A 169 11.05 0.26 -12.65
C ARG A 169 11.88 1.50 -12.29
N SER A 170 11.79 2.58 -13.09
CA SER A 170 12.46 3.86 -12.82
C SER A 170 11.92 4.57 -11.58
N SER A 171 10.66 4.30 -11.23
CA SER A 171 9.96 4.89 -10.10
C SER A 171 10.18 4.12 -8.78
N ARG A 172 10.99 3.06 -8.82
CA ARG A 172 11.39 2.27 -7.64
C ARG A 172 12.74 2.77 -7.09
N PRO A 173 13.00 2.69 -5.77
CA PRO A 173 12.12 2.13 -4.76
C PRO A 173 10.96 3.06 -4.40
N TYR A 174 9.82 2.46 -4.06
CA TYR A 174 8.64 3.19 -3.58
C TYR A 174 7.98 2.41 -2.43
N LEU A 175 7.31 3.14 -1.56
CA LEU A 175 6.50 2.64 -0.46
C LEU A 175 5.06 2.49 -0.93
N THR A 176 4.47 1.34 -0.64
CA THR A 176 3.02 1.13 -0.57
C THR A 176 2.66 0.96 0.90
N LEU A 177 1.69 1.72 1.39
CA LEU A 177 1.16 1.59 2.73
C LEU A 177 -0.34 1.34 2.64
N THR A 178 -0.82 0.25 3.20
CA THR A 178 -2.24 -0.11 3.24
C THR A 178 -2.74 -0.20 4.66
N ARG A 179 -4.01 0.15 4.87
CA ARG A 179 -4.73 -0.07 6.10
C ARG A 179 -5.94 -0.95 5.84
N SER A 180 -6.12 -2.01 6.62
CA SER A 180 -7.31 -2.88 6.64
C SER A 180 -7.77 -3.03 8.09
N GLY A 181 -8.81 -2.30 8.50
CA GLY A 181 -9.23 -2.20 9.88
C GLY A 181 -8.14 -1.62 10.78
N SER A 182 -7.69 -2.42 11.75
CA SER A 182 -6.59 -2.10 12.68
C SER A 182 -5.20 -2.35 12.09
N VAL A 183 -5.10 -3.10 10.99
CA VAL A 183 -3.83 -3.56 10.44
C VAL A 183 -3.26 -2.54 9.47
N LEU A 184 -1.98 -2.22 9.65
CA LEU A 184 -1.17 -1.47 8.70
C LEU A 184 -0.11 -2.37 8.09
N THR A 185 -0.01 -2.36 6.77
CA THR A 185 1.05 -3.06 6.03
C THR A 185 1.84 -2.06 5.21
N ALA A 186 3.13 -1.95 5.49
CA ALA A 186 4.08 -1.17 4.71
C ALA A 186 4.94 -2.09 3.85
N SER A 187 4.93 -1.88 2.53
CA SER A 187 5.73 -2.64 1.58
C SER A 187 6.65 -1.69 0.81
N ILE A 188 7.95 -1.88 0.93
CA ILE A 188 8.95 -1.11 0.18
C ILE A 188 9.40 -1.95 -1.00
N HIS A 189 8.95 -1.58 -2.19
CA HIS A 189 9.23 -2.32 -3.41
C HIS A 189 10.59 -1.90 -3.99
N SER A 190 11.48 -2.87 -4.16
CA SER A 190 12.83 -2.63 -4.69
C SER A 190 12.81 -2.56 -6.23
N LYS A 191 13.92 -2.12 -6.82
CA LYS A 191 14.09 -2.15 -8.29
C LYS A 191 14.15 -3.59 -8.85
N GLY A 192 14.43 -4.58 -8.01
CA GLY A 192 14.67 -5.97 -8.36
C GLY A 192 15.84 -6.19 -9.34
N PRO A 193 16.21 -7.45 -9.61
CA PRO A 193 17.15 -7.81 -10.66
C PRO A 193 16.66 -7.37 -12.05
N LEU A 194 17.58 -7.33 -13.04
CA LEU A 194 17.27 -6.91 -14.41
C LEU A 194 16.27 -7.81 -15.16
N ARG A 195 16.00 -9.02 -14.66
CA ARG A 195 15.03 -9.94 -15.27
C ARG A 195 13.61 -9.59 -14.83
N PRO A 196 12.61 -9.68 -15.71
CA PRO A 196 11.22 -9.51 -15.32
C PRO A 196 10.84 -10.64 -14.36
N GLN A 197 10.74 -10.33 -13.07
CA GLN A 197 9.97 -11.14 -12.13
C GLN A 197 8.48 -10.76 -12.29
N LEU A 198 7.60 -11.74 -12.08
CA LEU A 198 6.14 -11.51 -12.09
C LEU A 198 5.71 -10.54 -11.00
N PHE A 199 6.42 -10.53 -9.86
CA PHE A 199 6.19 -9.61 -8.74
C PHE A 199 7.51 -8.95 -8.31
N PRO A 200 7.51 -7.66 -7.95
CA PRO A 200 8.68 -6.99 -7.41
C PRO A 200 9.09 -7.57 -6.05
N ASP A 201 10.39 -7.80 -5.86
CA ASP A 201 10.95 -7.99 -4.52
C ASP A 201 10.57 -6.79 -3.64
N HIS A 202 9.98 -7.05 -2.48
CA HIS A 202 9.63 -6.04 -1.50
C HIS A 202 9.91 -6.53 -0.09
N VAL A 203 10.30 -5.62 0.79
CA VAL A 203 10.32 -5.88 2.22
C VAL A 203 9.00 -5.40 2.80
N SER A 204 8.34 -6.26 3.59
CA SER A 204 7.05 -5.93 4.21
C SER A 204 7.19 -5.75 5.72
N TYR A 205 6.43 -4.81 6.27
CA TYR A 205 6.32 -4.57 7.70
C TYR A 205 4.84 -4.41 8.03
N GLN A 206 4.26 -5.44 8.63
CA GLN A 206 2.86 -5.47 9.05
C GLN A 206 2.78 -5.24 10.57
N ILE A 207 1.83 -4.40 10.99
CA ILE A 207 1.49 -4.20 12.39
C ILE A 207 -0.03 -4.21 12.55
N ASP A 208 -0.51 -4.75 13.66
CA ASP A 208 -1.89 -4.54 14.11
C ASP A 208 -1.89 -3.49 15.22
N LEU A 209 -2.58 -2.37 14.98
CA LEU A 209 -2.67 -1.24 15.92
C LEU A 209 -3.53 -1.53 17.15
N GLU A 210 -4.38 -2.55 17.07
CA GLU A 210 -5.32 -2.93 18.11
C GLU A 210 -4.97 -4.30 18.72
N ARG A 211 -3.78 -4.84 18.43
CA ARG A 211 -3.33 -6.09 19.06
C ARG A 211 -3.29 -5.96 20.57
N MET A 212 -3.97 -6.88 21.26
CA MET A 212 -4.10 -6.90 22.70
C MET A 212 -3.60 -8.22 23.27
N ARG A 213 -3.05 -8.16 24.48
CA ARG A 213 -2.87 -9.36 25.30
C ARG A 213 -4.24 -9.79 25.84
N ILE A 214 -4.51 -11.09 25.83
CA ILE A 214 -5.75 -11.64 26.41
C ILE A 214 -5.77 -11.37 27.91
N LEU A 215 -4.66 -11.65 28.60
CA LEU A 215 -4.46 -11.34 30.01
C LEU A 215 -3.14 -10.60 30.23
N GLN A 216 -3.11 -9.72 31.23
CA GLN A 216 -1.85 -9.18 31.75
C GLN A 216 -1.24 -10.15 32.75
N ALA A 217 0.08 -10.34 32.65
CA ALA A 217 0.87 -11.11 33.60
C ALA A 217 1.81 -10.20 34.39
N SER A 218 2.04 -10.52 35.66
CA SER A 218 2.96 -9.81 36.53
C SER A 218 4.38 -9.83 36.00
N THR A 219 5.14 -8.77 36.31
CA THR A 219 6.53 -8.67 35.85
C THR A 219 7.40 -9.77 36.46
N GLY A 220 8.14 -10.49 35.61
CA GLY A 220 9.04 -11.58 35.98
C GLY A 220 8.36 -12.95 36.11
N SER A 221 7.06 -13.08 35.82
CA SER A 221 6.37 -14.38 35.82
C SER A 221 6.66 -15.20 34.57
N ASP A 222 6.50 -16.53 34.68
CA ASP A 222 6.64 -17.45 33.54
C ASP A 222 5.66 -17.08 32.40
N ALA A 223 4.45 -16.61 32.75
CA ALA A 223 3.48 -16.15 31.77
C ALA A 223 3.93 -14.88 31.03
N GLN A 224 4.62 -13.95 31.70
CA GLN A 224 5.17 -12.77 31.02
C GLN A 224 6.32 -13.17 30.08
N LEU A 225 7.19 -14.08 30.49
CA LEU A 225 8.27 -14.60 29.64
C LEU A 225 7.69 -15.29 28.40
N LEU A 226 6.66 -16.13 28.57
CA LEU A 226 5.96 -16.78 27.48
C LEU A 226 5.32 -15.78 26.51
N LEU A 227 4.57 -14.79 27.02
CA LEU A 227 3.98 -13.74 26.19
C LEU A 227 5.05 -12.94 25.44
N SER A 228 6.24 -12.74 26.02
CA SER A 228 7.34 -12.04 25.36
C SER A 228 7.95 -12.89 24.24
N ALA A 229 8.12 -14.19 24.47
CA ALA A 229 8.61 -15.13 23.47
C ALA A 229 7.63 -15.29 22.29
N MET A 230 6.32 -15.33 22.56
CA MET A 230 5.30 -15.34 21.52
C MET A 230 5.31 -14.06 20.67
N ASP A 231 5.51 -12.90 21.29
CA ASP A 231 5.58 -11.63 20.56
C ASP A 231 6.78 -11.61 19.61
N GLU A 232 7.94 -12.12 20.06
CA GLU A 232 9.15 -12.27 19.22
C GLU A 232 8.96 -13.27 18.07
N TRP A 233 8.18 -14.35 18.26
CA TRP A 233 7.98 -15.37 17.23
C TRP A 233 7.05 -14.90 16.11
N ASN A 234 5.98 -14.19 16.45
CA ASN A 234 4.99 -13.68 15.51
C ASN A 234 5.53 -12.57 14.59
N ASP A 235 6.73 -12.06 14.86
CA ASP A 235 7.37 -11.04 14.03
C ASP A 235 7.85 -11.59 12.66
N GLY A 236 7.75 -12.90 12.39
CA GLY A 236 7.70 -13.47 11.03
C GLY A 236 8.78 -12.97 10.06
N VAL A 237 10.03 -12.83 10.51
CA VAL A 237 11.10 -12.29 9.64
C VAL A 237 11.66 -13.39 8.77
N TYR A 238 11.33 -13.37 7.48
CA TYR A 238 11.87 -14.31 6.52
C TYR A 238 13.29 -13.92 6.13
N THR A 239 14.12 -14.91 5.79
CA THR A 239 15.49 -14.67 5.28
C THR A 239 15.51 -13.68 4.11
N ASP A 240 14.48 -13.75 3.27
CA ASP A 240 14.32 -12.94 2.06
C ASP A 240 14.13 -11.44 2.38
N ASP A 241 13.49 -11.09 3.51
CA ASP A 241 13.31 -9.70 3.94
C ASP A 241 14.67 -9.03 4.24
N TYR A 242 15.62 -9.79 4.81
CA TYR A 242 16.97 -9.28 5.08
C TYR A 242 17.77 -9.06 3.79
N GLU A 243 17.62 -9.94 2.80
CA GLU A 243 18.28 -9.78 1.50
C GLU A 243 17.76 -8.54 0.76
N ILE A 244 16.45 -8.27 0.86
CA ILE A 244 15.85 -7.08 0.25
C ILE A 244 16.27 -5.81 1.01
N ALA A 245 16.32 -5.85 2.34
CA ALA A 245 16.87 -4.75 3.15
C ALA A 245 18.33 -4.44 2.77
N ASP A 246 19.14 -5.47 2.48
CA ASP A 246 20.52 -5.34 1.99
C ASP A 246 20.61 -4.68 0.61
N GLN A 247 19.59 -4.84 -0.24
CA GLN A 247 19.51 -4.17 -1.55
C GLN A 247 19.04 -2.71 -1.44
N LEU A 248 18.18 -2.41 -0.46
CA LEU A 248 17.56 -1.09 -0.31
C LEU A 248 18.46 -0.06 0.36
N LEU A 249 19.30 -0.48 1.31
CA LEU A 249 20.17 0.41 2.08
C LEU A 249 21.64 0.11 1.82
N ALA A 250 22.49 1.13 1.73
CA ALA A 250 23.94 0.95 1.67
C ALA A 250 24.47 0.28 2.95
N ALA A 251 25.60 -0.44 2.86
CA ALA A 251 26.24 -1.04 4.03
C ALA A 251 26.61 0.04 5.05
N GLY A 252 26.22 -0.16 6.31
CA GLY A 252 26.46 0.81 7.38
C GLY A 252 25.38 0.77 8.47
N PRO A 253 25.40 1.76 9.39
CA PRO A 253 24.55 1.76 10.58
C PRO A 253 23.04 1.70 10.28
N ALA A 254 22.58 2.41 9.24
CA ALA A 254 21.16 2.45 8.87
C ALA A 254 20.62 1.08 8.44
N ARG A 255 21.44 0.27 7.77
CA ARG A 255 21.09 -1.09 7.35
C ARG A 255 20.98 -2.02 8.55
N GLU A 256 21.96 -1.98 9.45
CA GLU A 256 21.92 -2.80 10.67
C GLU A 256 20.74 -2.40 11.57
N GLU A 257 20.42 -1.11 11.65
CA GLU A 257 19.23 -0.64 12.35
C GLU A 257 17.95 -1.14 11.69
N ALA A 258 17.84 -1.11 10.35
CA ALA A 258 16.67 -1.65 9.65
C ALA A 258 16.48 -3.16 9.93
N LYS A 259 17.56 -3.95 9.89
CA LYS A 259 17.52 -5.37 10.24
C LYS A 259 17.15 -5.59 11.70
N SER A 260 17.64 -4.75 12.61
CA SER A 260 17.27 -4.80 14.02
C SER A 260 15.80 -4.45 14.25
N ILE A 261 15.24 -3.50 13.49
CA ILE A 261 13.82 -3.13 13.57
C ILE A 261 12.93 -4.24 13.04
N LEU A 262 13.34 -4.94 11.98
CA LEU A 262 12.60 -6.09 11.46
C LEU A 262 12.49 -7.22 12.51
N ARG A 263 13.51 -7.38 13.36
CA ARG A 263 13.54 -8.36 14.47
C ARG A 263 12.88 -7.90 15.77
N ALA A 264 12.57 -6.63 15.86
CA ALA A 264 12.02 -6.07 17.09
C ALA A 264 10.49 -6.19 17.06
N PRO A 265 9.84 -6.29 18.23
CA PRO A 265 8.38 -6.31 18.35
C PRO A 265 7.73 -5.27 17.46
N ARG A 266 6.77 -5.72 16.66
CA ARG A 266 6.02 -4.85 15.74
C ARG A 266 5.34 -3.72 16.49
N SER A 267 5.67 -2.47 16.11
CA SER A 267 5.02 -1.29 16.70
C SER A 267 4.97 -0.12 15.71
N ALA A 268 4.01 0.78 15.91
CA ALA A 268 3.91 2.00 15.11
C ALA A 268 5.20 2.86 15.18
N ASN A 269 5.86 2.90 16.34
CA ASN A 269 7.13 3.63 16.51
C ASN A 269 8.26 2.98 15.70
N ASN A 270 8.36 1.66 15.73
CA ASN A 270 9.34 0.93 14.93
C ASN A 270 9.06 1.07 13.44
N LEU A 271 7.79 1.03 13.02
CA LEU A 271 7.41 1.30 11.64
C LEU A 271 7.79 2.73 11.20
N LYS A 272 7.52 3.76 12.02
CA LYS A 272 7.94 5.15 11.72
C LYS A 272 9.46 5.25 11.54
N ARG A 273 10.23 4.59 12.40
CA ARG A 273 11.70 4.54 12.29
C ARG A 273 12.13 3.80 11.01
N PHE A 274 11.52 2.66 10.71
CA PHE A 274 11.78 1.87 9.52
C PHE A 274 11.57 2.70 8.24
N LEU A 275 10.43 3.39 8.12
CA LEU A 275 10.14 4.29 7.00
C LEU A 275 11.17 5.41 6.88
N THR A 276 11.55 6.03 8.00
CA THR A 276 12.54 7.11 8.04
C THR A 276 13.91 6.65 7.55
N LEU A 277 14.37 5.46 7.94
CA LEU A 277 15.64 4.88 7.49
C LEU A 277 15.69 4.70 5.97
N HIS A 278 14.55 4.38 5.35
CA HIS A 278 14.41 4.23 3.91
C HIS A 278 14.11 5.54 3.17
N GLY A 279 14.10 6.69 3.88
CA GLY A 279 13.89 8.01 3.29
C GLY A 279 12.42 8.36 3.02
N TYR A 280 11.49 7.64 3.63
CA TYR A 280 10.05 7.91 3.55
C TYR A 280 9.58 8.82 4.69
N ASP A 281 8.47 9.53 4.50
CA ASP A 281 7.88 10.41 5.53
C ASP A 281 7.11 9.56 6.55
N PRO A 282 7.49 9.56 7.85
CA PRO A 282 6.81 8.78 8.87
C PRO A 282 5.35 9.22 9.11
N ARG A 283 4.96 10.43 8.69
CA ARG A 283 3.57 10.91 8.73
C ARG A 283 2.67 10.20 7.71
N SER A 284 3.23 9.43 6.78
CA SER A 284 2.45 8.59 5.86
C SER A 284 1.53 7.63 6.60
N ILE A 285 1.95 7.15 7.78
CA ILE A 285 1.13 6.33 8.68
C ILE A 285 -0.08 7.10 9.21
N ASP A 286 0.12 8.37 9.55
CA ASP A 286 -0.94 9.22 10.09
C ASP A 286 -1.95 9.54 8.96
N PHE A 287 -1.48 9.83 7.74
CA PHE A 287 -2.34 10.10 6.58
C PHE A 287 -3.20 8.90 6.18
N VAL A 288 -2.63 7.69 6.09
CA VAL A 288 -3.42 6.47 5.80
C VAL A 288 -4.39 6.14 6.94
N SER A 289 -4.14 6.68 8.13
CA SER A 289 -5.01 6.54 9.30
C SER A 289 -6.10 7.63 9.40
N GLY A 290 -6.18 8.54 8.42
CA GLY A 290 -7.20 9.59 8.35
C GLY A 290 -6.77 10.95 8.89
N ALA A 291 -5.49 11.16 9.19
CA ALA A 291 -5.00 12.49 9.53
C ALA A 291 -5.17 13.46 8.35
N PRO A 292 -5.42 14.76 8.59
CA PRO A 292 -5.54 15.75 7.53
C PRO A 292 -4.30 15.79 6.64
N VAL A 293 -4.52 15.83 5.33
CA VAL A 293 -3.45 16.03 4.34
C VAL A 293 -2.98 17.49 4.35
N PRO A 294 -1.74 17.77 3.88
CA PRO A 294 -1.25 19.14 3.74
C PRO A 294 -2.14 20.04 2.88
N GLU A 295 -2.19 21.34 3.17
CA GLU A 295 -3.03 22.32 2.43
C GLU A 295 -2.63 22.47 0.95
N ASP A 296 -1.38 22.17 0.60
CA ASP A 296 -0.87 22.20 -0.77
C ASP A 296 -1.18 20.93 -1.57
N ALA A 297 -1.91 19.98 -0.97
CA ALA A 297 -2.41 18.81 -1.68
C ALA A 297 -3.36 19.20 -2.80
N ARG A 298 -3.25 18.50 -3.92
CA ARG A 298 -4.13 18.69 -5.08
C ARG A 298 -4.87 17.40 -5.38
N GLU A 299 -6.10 17.53 -5.86
CA GLU A 299 -6.89 16.41 -6.35
C GLU A 299 -6.69 16.24 -7.86
N ILE A 300 -6.59 14.97 -8.27
CA ILE A 300 -6.53 14.56 -9.68
C ILE A 300 -7.67 13.59 -9.91
N HIS A 301 -8.58 13.96 -10.80
CA HIS A 301 -9.67 13.09 -11.23
C HIS A 301 -9.29 12.43 -12.55
N VAL A 302 -9.37 11.09 -12.60
CA VAL A 302 -9.05 10.33 -13.81
C VAL A 302 -10.35 9.99 -14.55
N HIS A 303 -10.63 10.72 -15.64
CA HIS A 303 -11.76 10.44 -16.54
C HIS A 303 -11.26 9.76 -17.82
N GLY A 304 -10.94 8.48 -17.70
CA GLY A 304 -10.50 7.65 -18.82
C GLY A 304 -9.09 7.94 -19.33
N VAL A 305 -8.66 7.18 -20.33
CA VAL A 305 -7.27 7.11 -20.82
C VAL A 305 -6.72 8.46 -21.30
N LEU A 306 -7.55 9.33 -21.88
CA LEU A 306 -7.11 10.62 -22.42
C LEU A 306 -6.75 11.62 -21.31
N ASP A 307 -7.50 11.66 -20.21
CA ASP A 307 -7.15 12.52 -19.07
C ASP A 307 -5.94 11.95 -18.30
N SER A 308 -5.76 10.63 -18.21
CA SER A 308 -4.52 10.04 -17.68
C SER A 308 -3.28 10.46 -18.49
N ILE A 309 -3.40 10.50 -19.82
CA ILE A 309 -2.35 11.00 -20.72
C ILE A 309 -2.10 12.49 -20.47
N ARG A 310 -3.15 13.30 -20.31
CA ARG A 310 -3.03 14.73 -19.99
C ARG A 310 -2.31 14.94 -18.65
N VAL A 311 -2.69 14.22 -17.61
CA VAL A 311 -2.01 14.25 -16.29
C VAL A 311 -0.53 13.89 -16.42
N THR A 312 -0.21 12.89 -17.23
CA THR A 312 1.18 12.49 -17.53
C THR A 312 1.96 13.61 -18.24
N PHE A 313 1.33 14.30 -19.21
CA PHE A 313 1.94 15.45 -19.88
C PHE A 313 2.14 16.63 -18.92
N GLU A 314 1.12 16.97 -18.12
CA GLU A 314 1.22 18.03 -17.10
C GLU A 314 2.34 17.74 -16.08
N GLU A 315 2.55 16.48 -15.71
CA GLU A 315 3.64 16.04 -14.83
C GLU A 315 5.01 16.17 -15.50
N PHE A 316 5.16 15.67 -16.74
CA PHE A 316 6.40 15.82 -17.51
C PHE A 316 6.78 17.29 -17.72
N GLU A 317 5.79 18.14 -18.00
CA GLU A 317 5.96 19.58 -18.17
C GLU A 317 6.36 20.28 -16.86
N ARG A 318 5.88 19.81 -15.70
CA ARG A 318 6.23 20.35 -14.37
C ARG A 318 7.62 19.94 -13.92
N GLU A 319 8.06 18.72 -14.25
CA GLU A 319 9.40 18.21 -13.93
C GLU A 319 10.48 18.71 -14.90
N ALA A 320 10.08 19.33 -16.00
CA ALA A 320 10.98 19.90 -16.98
C ALA A 320 11.78 21.07 -16.37
N THR A 321 13.08 20.84 -16.14
CA THR A 321 14.04 21.85 -15.67
C THR A 321 15.05 22.20 -16.77
N GLY A 322 15.72 23.36 -16.64
CA GLY A 322 16.70 23.82 -17.62
C GLY A 322 16.10 24.12 -19.01
N LEU A 323 16.76 23.66 -20.06
CA LEU A 323 16.32 23.87 -21.46
C LEU A 323 14.97 23.21 -21.76
N MET A 324 14.62 22.11 -21.07
CA MET A 324 13.31 21.48 -21.19
C MET A 324 12.20 22.32 -20.53
N GLY A 325 12.52 23.07 -19.46
CA GLY A 325 11.58 24.01 -18.83
C GLY A 325 11.30 25.27 -19.67
N LEU A 326 12.23 25.65 -20.55
CA LEU A 326 11.99 26.70 -21.56
C LEU A 326 11.11 26.18 -22.72
N LEU A 327 11.09 24.86 -22.95
CA LEU A 327 10.27 24.22 -23.95
C LEU A 327 8.88 23.82 -23.42
N SER A 328 8.72 23.65 -22.10
CA SER A 328 7.43 23.41 -21.48
C SER A 328 6.59 24.69 -21.48
N ARG A 329 5.44 24.64 -22.17
CA ARG A 329 4.63 25.84 -22.46
C ARG A 329 3.54 26.11 -21.41
N THR A 330 3.60 25.48 -20.24
CA THR A 330 2.57 25.54 -19.17
C THR A 330 2.40 26.92 -18.54
N GLY A 331 3.46 27.72 -18.46
CA GLY A 331 3.41 29.10 -17.95
C GLY A 331 3.25 30.16 -19.03
N TRP A 332 3.04 29.76 -20.28
CA TRP A 332 2.95 30.70 -21.39
C TRP A 332 1.57 31.30 -21.44
N SER A 333 1.48 32.61 -21.67
CA SER A 333 0.18 33.25 -21.88
C SER A 333 -0.59 32.55 -23.02
N PRO A 334 -1.93 32.54 -23.00
CA PRO A 334 -2.74 31.91 -24.05
C PRO A 334 -2.35 32.38 -25.47
N ARG A 335 -1.97 33.66 -25.61
CA ARG A 335 -1.44 34.22 -26.85
C ARG A 335 -0.11 33.57 -27.26
N ALA A 336 0.83 33.41 -26.33
CA ALA A 336 2.11 32.76 -26.59
C ALA A 336 1.93 31.28 -26.96
N LEU A 337 0.98 30.57 -26.34
CA LEU A 337 0.59 29.21 -26.73
C LEU A 337 0.06 29.15 -28.17
N ILE A 338 -0.87 30.03 -28.53
CA ILE A 338 -1.44 30.08 -29.88
C ILE A 338 -0.37 30.42 -30.93
N PHE A 339 0.39 31.49 -30.73
CA PHE A 339 1.40 31.94 -31.70
C PHE A 339 2.52 30.92 -31.90
N SER A 340 3.00 30.31 -30.82
CA SER A 340 4.04 29.28 -30.91
C SER A 340 3.53 28.00 -31.57
N SER A 341 2.29 27.61 -31.29
CA SER A 341 1.68 26.45 -31.92
C SER A 341 1.49 26.65 -33.43
N VAL A 342 1.04 27.84 -33.86
CA VAL A 342 0.97 28.20 -35.28
C VAL A 342 2.35 28.14 -35.95
N ALA A 343 3.38 28.64 -35.27
CA ALA A 343 4.76 28.58 -35.77
C ALA A 343 5.27 27.13 -35.87
N VAL A 344 4.97 26.27 -34.90
CA VAL A 344 5.34 24.84 -34.88
C VAL A 344 4.63 24.08 -36.01
N LEU A 345 3.35 24.35 -36.24
CA LEU A 345 2.58 23.75 -37.33
C LEU A 345 3.11 24.20 -38.71
N ALA A 346 3.45 25.48 -38.86
CA ALA A 346 4.07 26.02 -40.06
C ALA A 346 5.46 25.42 -40.31
N ALA A 347 6.30 25.34 -39.28
CA ALA A 347 7.61 24.69 -39.35
C ALA A 347 7.49 23.20 -39.68
N GLY A 348 6.50 22.50 -39.10
CA GLY A 348 6.18 21.11 -39.41
C GLY A 348 5.77 20.92 -40.87
N ALA A 349 4.97 21.83 -41.44
CA ALA A 349 4.62 21.81 -42.87
C ALA A 349 5.85 21.97 -43.79
N ILE A 350 6.76 22.87 -43.43
CA ILE A 350 8.03 23.06 -44.16
C ILE A 350 8.92 21.82 -44.03
N ALA A 351 9.05 21.26 -42.82
CA ALA A 351 9.84 20.06 -42.55
C ALA A 351 9.28 18.82 -43.28
N ASN A 352 7.95 18.63 -43.29
CA ASN A 352 7.28 17.56 -44.02
C ASN A 352 7.51 17.68 -45.53
N ARG A 353 7.46 18.91 -46.06
CA ARG A 353 7.79 19.18 -47.46
C ARG A 353 9.25 18.82 -47.75
N ALA A 354 10.19 19.27 -46.92
CA ALA A 354 11.61 18.95 -47.05
C ALA A 354 11.89 17.45 -46.95
N MET A 355 11.22 16.72 -46.05
CA MET A 355 11.35 15.26 -45.91
C MET A 355 10.80 14.48 -47.10
N LYS A 356 9.89 15.07 -47.88
CA LYS A 356 9.36 14.49 -49.11
C LYS A 356 10.19 14.84 -50.35
N THR A 357 10.76 16.05 -50.40
CA THR A 357 11.44 16.56 -51.60
C THR A 357 12.97 16.47 -51.54
N SER A 358 13.57 16.36 -50.36
CA SER A 358 15.03 16.31 -50.22
C SER A 358 15.56 14.89 -50.42
N PRO A 359 16.56 14.69 -51.31
CA PRO A 359 17.15 13.38 -51.58
C PRO A 359 17.98 12.81 -50.40
N ARG A 360 18.36 13.65 -49.43
CA ARG A 360 19.04 13.20 -48.20
C ARG A 360 18.05 12.69 -47.15
N LEU A 361 16.92 13.40 -46.98
CA LEU A 361 15.92 13.09 -45.94
C LEU A 361 14.90 12.05 -46.40
N SER A 362 14.73 11.85 -47.71
CA SER A 362 13.89 10.80 -48.28
C SER A 362 14.39 9.38 -47.99
N ARG A 363 15.66 9.24 -47.59
CA ARG A 363 16.29 7.98 -47.15
C ARG A 363 15.72 7.45 -45.84
N VAL A 364 15.11 8.31 -45.02
CA VAL A 364 14.41 7.87 -43.80
C VAL A 364 13.18 7.05 -44.21
N PRO A 365 12.97 5.85 -43.64
CA PRO A 365 11.80 5.03 -43.96
C PRO A 365 10.49 5.81 -43.81
N GLN A 366 9.56 5.61 -44.74
CA GLN A 366 8.27 6.30 -44.76
C GLN A 366 7.47 6.15 -43.44
N PRO A 367 7.47 4.99 -42.74
CA PRO A 367 6.77 4.84 -41.46
C PRO A 367 7.34 5.76 -40.38
N LEU A 368 8.67 5.85 -40.29
CA LEU A 368 9.36 6.72 -39.33
C LEU A 368 9.11 8.20 -39.61
N ARG A 369 9.13 8.62 -40.88
CA ARG A 369 8.77 9.99 -41.27
C ARG A 369 7.33 10.33 -40.91
N ARG A 370 6.39 9.41 -41.13
CA ARG A 370 4.98 9.58 -40.76
C ARG A 370 4.80 9.65 -39.23
N GLY A 371 5.48 8.79 -38.48
CA GLY A 371 5.47 8.81 -37.02
C GLY A 371 6.01 10.13 -36.46
N LEU A 372 7.18 10.58 -36.95
CA LEU A 372 7.78 11.86 -36.55
C LEU A 372 6.83 13.04 -36.81
N MET A 373 6.23 13.09 -38.01
CA MET A 373 5.29 14.17 -38.34
C MET A 373 3.99 14.08 -37.53
N PHE A 374 3.52 12.87 -37.21
CA PHE A 374 2.35 12.68 -36.35
C PHE A 374 2.59 13.27 -34.95
N PHE A 375 3.73 12.96 -34.33
CA PHE A 375 4.07 13.53 -33.02
C PHE A 375 4.26 15.05 -33.10
N TRP A 376 4.90 15.56 -34.16
CA TRP A 376 5.12 16.99 -34.37
C TRP A 376 3.81 17.77 -34.49
N TYR A 377 2.86 17.30 -35.31
CA TYR A 377 1.58 17.98 -35.49
C TYR A 377 0.68 17.81 -34.26
N SER A 378 0.73 16.66 -33.58
CA SER A 378 -0.04 16.45 -32.35
C SER A 378 0.38 17.42 -31.25
N ASP A 379 1.68 17.68 -31.09
CA ASP A 379 2.20 18.71 -30.18
C ASP A 379 1.63 20.11 -30.49
N GLY A 380 1.73 20.53 -31.75
CA GLY A 380 1.23 21.83 -32.19
C GLY A 380 -0.29 21.98 -32.03
N VAL A 381 -1.07 20.94 -32.37
CA VAL A 381 -2.54 20.97 -32.23
C VAL A 381 -2.94 21.00 -30.75
N TYR A 382 -2.28 20.22 -29.90
CA TYR A 382 -2.57 20.17 -28.46
C TYR A 382 -2.41 21.53 -27.80
N TYR A 383 -1.26 22.19 -27.98
CA TYR A 383 -1.02 23.51 -27.38
C TYR A 383 -1.84 24.63 -28.02
N LEU A 384 -2.21 24.49 -29.30
CA LEU A 384 -3.16 25.41 -29.93
C LEU A 384 -4.55 25.30 -29.29
N ALA A 385 -5.05 24.08 -29.13
CA ALA A 385 -6.34 23.82 -28.50
C ALA A 385 -6.36 24.29 -27.04
N ARG A 386 -5.29 24.04 -26.29
CA ARG A 386 -5.10 24.54 -24.93
C ARG A 386 -5.12 26.07 -24.87
N GLY A 387 -4.32 26.74 -25.69
CA GLY A 387 -4.27 28.21 -25.72
C GLY A 387 -5.60 28.85 -26.12
N VAL A 388 -6.35 28.23 -27.05
CA VAL A 388 -7.70 28.69 -27.42
C VAL A 388 -8.69 28.49 -26.26
N LYS A 389 -8.66 27.33 -25.60
CA LYS A 389 -9.50 27.05 -24.43
C LYS A 389 -9.25 28.06 -23.32
N GLU A 390 -8.00 28.25 -22.91
CA GLU A 390 -7.62 29.18 -21.84
C GLU A 390 -7.96 30.64 -22.19
N ALA A 391 -7.93 31.03 -23.47
CA ALA A 391 -8.36 32.36 -23.91
C ALA A 391 -9.88 32.56 -23.86
N LEU A 392 -10.67 31.50 -24.06
CA LEU A 392 -12.14 31.54 -24.13
C LEU A 392 -12.82 31.31 -22.77
N GLU A 393 -12.17 30.57 -21.88
CA GLU A 393 -12.67 30.22 -20.55
C GLU A 393 -13.14 31.43 -19.69
N PRO A 394 -12.38 32.54 -19.58
CA PRO A 394 -12.85 33.71 -18.84
C PRO A 394 -14.05 34.41 -19.50
N VAL A 395 -14.13 34.41 -20.84
CA VAL A 395 -15.27 34.99 -21.59
C VAL A 395 -16.53 34.16 -21.38
N LEU A 396 -16.40 32.83 -21.37
CA LEU A 396 -17.50 31.90 -21.12
C LEU A 396 -17.98 31.93 -19.66
N GLN A 397 -17.09 32.13 -18.70
CA GLN A 397 -17.46 32.32 -17.29
C GLN A 397 -18.18 33.65 -17.07
N GLN A 398 -17.75 34.72 -17.74
CA GLN A 398 -18.41 36.03 -17.69
C GLN A 398 -19.80 36.01 -18.34
N ALA A 399 -20.00 35.21 -19.38
CA ALA A 399 -21.31 35.03 -20.03
C ALA A 399 -22.27 34.11 -19.26
N LYS A 400 -21.77 33.33 -18.29
CA LYS A 400 -22.60 32.50 -17.39
C LYS A 400 -22.98 33.20 -16.08
N SER A 401 -22.26 34.26 -15.72
CA SER A 401 -22.51 35.09 -14.54
C SER A 401 -23.30 36.37 -14.84
N SER A 402 -23.55 36.66 -16.13
CA SER A 402 -24.50 37.65 -16.65
C SER A 402 -25.81 36.99 -17.06
#